data_AF-A0A7S3GNH0-F1
#
_entry.id   AF-A0A7S3GNH0-F1
#
_cell.length_a   1.000
_cell.length_b   1.000
_cell.length_c   1.000
_cell.angle_alpha   90.00
_cell.angle_beta   90.00
_cell.angle_gamma   90.00
#
_symmetry.space_group_name_H-M   'P 1'
#
loop_
_entity.id
_entity.type
_entity.pdbx_description
1 polymer ?
#
loop_
_entity_poly.entity_id
_entity_poly.type
_entity_poly.pdbx_seq_one_letter_code
_entity_poly.pdbx_strand_id
1 'polypeptide(L)'
;NFKGFCTGEKGKSKESAKEMCYRGVPFHRIVRGFMMQGGDFVTGTGAAGESIFGKKFKDDAGGLKIKHEGRGIVSMSNTGKNSNTCQFFITFADLKQLNGKHVVFGRVVEGMEVIDRVEVECASEGEGKP
;
A
#
# COMPACT_ATOMS: atom_id res chain seq x y z
N ASN A 1 12.01 -2.70 0.84
CA ASN A 1 10.76 -3.49 0.88
C ASN A 1 9.96 -3.35 -0.41
N PHE A 2 9.29 -2.22 -0.64
CA PHE A 2 8.43 -2.01 -1.82
C PHE A 2 9.09 -2.38 -3.16
N LYS A 3 10.29 -1.84 -3.44
CA LYS A 3 11.09 -2.21 -4.63
C LYS A 3 11.28 -3.72 -4.80
N GLY A 4 11.55 -4.44 -3.70
CA GLY A 4 11.79 -5.89 -3.75
C GLY A 4 10.54 -6.68 -4.17
N PHE A 5 9.35 -6.22 -3.80
CA PHE A 5 8.09 -6.78 -4.30
C PHE A 5 7.78 -6.38 -5.75
N CYS A 6 8.19 -5.19 -6.19
CA CYS A 6 8.08 -4.82 -7.61
C CYS A 6 8.95 -5.70 -8.50
N THR A 7 10.17 -6.06 -8.05
CA THR A 7 11.12 -6.87 -8.83
C THR A 7 10.92 -8.38 -8.65
N GLY A 8 10.39 -8.81 -7.51
CA GLY A 8 10.33 -10.24 -7.15
C GLY A 8 11.69 -10.86 -6.80
N GLU A 9 12.74 -10.05 -6.64
CA GLU A 9 14.14 -10.50 -6.48
C GLU A 9 14.39 -11.35 -5.22
N LYS A 10 13.44 -11.36 -4.28
CA LYS A 10 13.56 -12.07 -3.00
C LYS A 10 12.99 -13.48 -3.05
N GLY A 11 12.35 -13.88 -4.16
CA GLY A 11 11.79 -15.21 -4.35
C GLY A 11 10.65 -15.51 -3.38
N LYS A 12 10.58 -16.76 -2.93
CA LYS A 12 9.49 -17.25 -2.06
C LYS A 12 9.67 -16.84 -0.62
N SER A 13 8.57 -16.45 0.01
CA SER A 13 8.51 -16.30 1.46
C SER A 13 8.72 -17.65 2.16
N LYS A 14 9.41 -17.61 3.31
CA LYS A 14 9.56 -18.75 4.22
C LYS A 14 8.28 -19.06 5.01
N GLU A 15 7.36 -18.10 5.16
CA GLU A 15 6.14 -18.29 5.94
C GLU A 15 4.96 -18.73 5.08
N SER A 16 4.70 -18.01 3.97
CA SER A 16 3.55 -18.30 3.11
C SER A 16 3.86 -19.25 1.94
N ALA A 17 5.15 -19.51 1.68
CA ALA A 17 5.65 -20.20 0.49
C ALA A 17 5.27 -19.54 -0.86
N LYS A 18 4.72 -18.31 -0.84
CA LYS A 18 4.34 -17.55 -2.03
C LYS A 18 5.48 -16.67 -2.52
N GLU A 19 5.49 -16.40 -3.83
CA GLU A 19 6.43 -15.47 -4.45
C GLU A 19 6.21 -14.06 -3.90
N MET A 20 7.27 -13.45 -3.36
CA MET A 20 7.24 -12.08 -2.84
C MET A 20 7.25 -11.07 -3.99
N CYS A 21 6.16 -11.01 -4.75
CA CYS A 21 6.00 -10.18 -5.93
C CYS A 21 4.60 -9.55 -6.00
N TYR A 22 4.50 -8.30 -6.45
CA TYR A 22 3.20 -7.64 -6.69
C TYR A 22 2.54 -8.04 -8.03
N ARG A 23 3.22 -8.80 -8.89
CA ARG A 23 2.63 -9.27 -10.15
C ARG A 23 1.40 -10.12 -9.86
N GLY A 24 0.25 -9.71 -10.40
CA GLY A 24 -1.03 -10.40 -10.21
C GLY A 24 -1.70 -10.13 -8.85
N VAL A 25 -1.12 -9.26 -8.01
CA VAL A 25 -1.69 -8.89 -6.72
C VAL A 25 -2.70 -7.75 -6.92
N PRO A 26 -3.96 -7.90 -6.50
CA PRO A 26 -4.98 -6.87 -6.72
C PRO A 26 -4.83 -5.70 -5.74
N PHE A 27 -5.35 -4.55 -6.16
CA PHE A 27 -5.80 -3.52 -5.24
C PHE A 27 -7.13 -3.99 -4.64
N HIS A 28 -7.08 -4.49 -3.40
CA HIS A 28 -8.20 -5.15 -2.74
C HIS A 28 -9.11 -4.18 -1.97
N ARG A 29 -8.74 -2.90 -1.90
CA ARG A 29 -9.57 -1.88 -1.26
C ARG A 29 -9.44 -0.53 -1.98
N ILE A 30 -10.53 0.00 -2.52
CA ILE A 30 -10.58 1.25 -3.28
C ILE A 30 -11.75 2.10 -2.77
N VAL A 31 -11.45 3.26 -2.19
CA VAL A 31 -12.44 4.16 -1.58
C VAL A 31 -12.34 5.53 -2.23
N ARG A 32 -13.43 5.98 -2.84
CA ARG A 32 -13.49 7.27 -3.54
C ARG A 32 -13.21 8.42 -2.56
N GLY A 33 -12.42 9.39 -3.01
CA GLY A 33 -11.98 10.54 -2.21
C GLY A 33 -11.01 10.19 -1.08
N PHE A 34 -10.57 8.94 -0.97
CA PHE A 34 -9.67 8.49 0.08
C PHE A 34 -8.38 7.88 -0.50
N MET A 35 -8.41 6.63 -0.94
CA MET A 35 -7.22 5.92 -1.42
C MET A 35 -7.56 4.61 -2.14
N MET A 36 -6.55 4.05 -2.82
CA MET A 36 -6.51 2.65 -3.26
C MET A 36 -5.39 1.91 -2.53
N GLN A 37 -5.70 0.74 -1.97
CA GLN A 37 -4.81 -0.09 -1.18
C GLN A 37 -4.63 -1.46 -1.84
N GLY A 38 -3.39 -1.93 -1.85
CA GLY A 38 -2.98 -3.20 -2.44
C GLY A 38 -1.78 -3.79 -1.72
N GLY A 39 -1.15 -4.75 -2.38
CA GLY A 39 0.10 -5.36 -1.92
C GLY A 39 -0.06 -6.60 -1.04
N ASP A 40 -1.28 -7.01 -0.67
CA ASP A 40 -1.51 -8.30 -0.01
C ASP A 40 -1.36 -9.46 -1.01
N PHE A 41 -0.13 -9.92 -1.20
CA PHE A 41 0.16 -11.04 -2.10
C PHE A 41 -0.20 -12.42 -1.49
N VAL A 42 -0.53 -12.46 -0.20
CA VAL A 42 -0.77 -13.71 0.51
C VAL A 42 -2.22 -14.12 0.39
N THR A 43 -3.17 -13.22 0.59
CA THR A 43 -4.61 -13.53 0.42
C THR A 43 -5.30 -12.67 -0.63
N GLY A 44 -4.74 -11.51 -0.98
CA GLY A 44 -5.38 -10.58 -1.91
C GLY A 44 -6.61 -9.89 -1.34
N THR A 45 -6.80 -9.91 -0.02
CA THR A 45 -8.03 -9.43 0.66
C THR A 45 -7.76 -8.33 1.68
N GLY A 46 -6.49 -8.05 1.96
CA GLY A 46 -6.03 -7.14 3.00
C GLY A 46 -5.84 -7.82 4.36
N ALA A 47 -6.20 -9.09 4.51
CA ALA A 47 -6.13 -9.82 5.78
C ALA A 47 -4.70 -10.27 6.13
N ALA A 48 -3.81 -10.35 5.15
CA ALA A 48 -2.46 -10.87 5.32
C ALA A 48 -1.40 -9.91 4.76
N GLY A 49 -0.15 -10.17 5.13
CA GLY A 49 0.98 -9.43 4.60
C GLY A 49 2.25 -9.74 5.35
N GLU A 50 3.33 -9.83 4.60
CA GLU A 50 4.67 -10.03 5.10
C GLU A 50 5.62 -9.14 4.32
N SER A 51 6.77 -8.82 4.91
CA SER A 51 7.80 -8.03 4.26
C SER A 51 8.90 -8.93 3.69
N ILE A 52 9.77 -8.34 2.87
CA ILE A 52 10.98 -9.05 2.41
C ILE A 52 11.96 -9.39 3.55
N PHE A 53 11.72 -8.87 4.76
CA PHE A 53 12.54 -9.08 5.95
C PHE A 53 11.95 -10.15 6.90
N GLY A 54 10.83 -10.78 6.54
CA GLY A 54 9.99 -11.59 7.44
C GLY A 54 8.65 -10.90 7.68
N LYS A 55 8.01 -11.07 8.84
CA LYS A 55 6.66 -10.54 9.11
C LYS A 55 6.52 -9.01 8.96
N LYS A 56 6.83 -8.28 10.02
CA LYS A 56 6.59 -6.84 10.15
C LYS A 56 7.91 -6.09 10.32
N PHE A 57 7.96 -4.84 9.88
CA PHE A 57 9.10 -3.96 10.13
C PHE A 57 8.66 -2.60 10.70
N LYS A 58 9.62 -1.92 11.33
CA LYS A 58 9.43 -0.68 12.08
C LYS A 58 9.08 0.50 11.16
N ASP A 59 8.42 1.50 11.73
CA ASP A 59 8.15 2.74 11.03
C ASP A 59 9.44 3.53 10.79
N ASP A 60 9.60 4.10 9.60
CA ASP A 60 10.68 5.05 9.33
C ASP A 60 10.32 6.44 9.85
N ALA A 61 11.16 6.98 10.74
CA ALA A 61 10.89 8.28 11.38
C ALA A 61 10.94 9.46 10.39
N GLY A 62 11.66 9.34 9.27
CA GLY A 62 11.66 10.34 8.21
C GLY A 62 10.34 10.32 7.44
N GLY A 63 9.88 9.14 7.03
CA GLY A 63 8.62 8.98 6.32
C GLY A 63 7.38 9.34 7.14
N LEU A 64 7.42 9.17 8.47
CA LEU A 64 6.33 9.63 9.36
C LEU A 64 6.21 11.17 9.45
N LYS A 65 7.27 11.92 9.12
CA LYS A 65 7.26 13.40 9.11
C LYS A 65 6.65 13.97 7.83
N ILE A 66 6.63 13.17 6.75
CA ILE A 66 6.04 13.57 5.48
C ILE A 66 4.52 13.47 5.61
N LYS A 67 3.84 14.52 5.16
CA LYS A 67 2.38 14.60 5.24
C LYS A 67 1.74 13.97 4.01
N HIS A 68 0.53 13.43 4.21
CA HIS A 68 -0.34 12.96 3.14
C HIS A 68 -1.09 14.17 2.54
N GLU A 69 -0.31 15.08 1.95
CA GLU A 69 -0.81 16.26 1.24
C GLU A 69 -0.82 15.96 -0.25
N GLY A 70 -2.02 15.95 -0.81
CA GLY A 70 -2.26 15.74 -2.22
C GLY A 70 -2.55 14.30 -2.61
N ARG A 71 -2.89 14.18 -3.88
CA ARG A 71 -3.13 12.94 -4.60
C ARG A 71 -1.81 12.29 -5.00
N GLY A 72 -1.81 10.96 -5.10
CA GLY A 72 -0.67 10.19 -5.62
C GLY A 72 0.44 9.98 -4.59
N ILE A 73 0.21 10.26 -3.31
CA ILE A 73 1.17 9.93 -2.24
C ILE A 73 1.14 8.43 -2.01
N VAL A 74 2.32 7.79 -1.98
CA VAL A 74 2.48 6.36 -1.75
C VAL A 74 2.95 6.13 -0.31
N SER A 75 2.16 5.37 0.44
CA SER A 75 2.35 5.20 1.88
C SER A 75 2.08 3.77 2.35
N MET A 76 2.69 3.37 3.46
CA MET A 76 2.56 2.02 4.02
C MET A 76 1.19 1.83 4.69
N SER A 77 0.51 0.71 4.37
CA SER A 77 -0.62 0.25 5.18
C SER A 77 -0.09 -0.56 6.37
N ASN A 78 -0.68 -0.37 7.55
CA ASN A 78 -0.26 -1.03 8.77
C ASN A 78 -1.45 -1.25 9.72
N THR A 79 -1.26 -2.08 10.75
CA THR A 79 -2.26 -2.36 11.80
C THR A 79 -1.87 -1.73 13.14
N GLY A 80 -1.16 -0.60 13.08
CA GLY A 80 -0.61 0.10 14.24
C GLY A 80 0.91 0.32 14.15
N LYS A 81 1.48 0.92 15.19
CA LYS A 81 2.90 1.29 15.25
C LYS A 81 3.81 0.10 14.96
N ASN A 82 4.83 0.31 14.13
CA ASN A 82 5.86 -0.67 13.75
C ASN A 82 5.30 -1.98 13.15
N SER A 83 4.22 -1.89 12.37
CA SER A 83 3.56 -3.07 11.81
C SER A 83 3.50 -3.10 10.29
N ASN A 84 4.45 -2.45 9.62
CA ASN A 84 4.53 -2.41 8.16
C ASN A 84 4.85 -3.78 7.57
N THR A 85 4.20 -4.13 6.46
CA THR A 85 4.37 -5.40 5.72
C THR A 85 4.59 -5.10 4.23
N CYS A 86 4.00 -5.86 3.32
CA CYS A 86 3.93 -5.58 1.88
C CYS A 86 2.78 -4.66 1.48
N GLN A 87 1.80 -4.41 2.35
CA GLN A 87 0.64 -3.61 1.96
C GLN A 87 0.96 -2.12 1.90
N PHE A 88 0.42 -1.44 0.89
CA PHE A 88 0.59 -0.01 0.67
C PHE A 88 -0.70 0.60 0.13
N PHE A 89 -0.80 1.92 0.16
CA PHE A 89 -1.87 2.66 -0.47
C PHE A 89 -1.37 3.87 -1.25
N ILE A 90 -2.17 4.31 -2.22
CA ILE A 90 -1.98 5.52 -3.01
C ILE A 90 -3.15 6.46 -2.72
N THR A 91 -2.87 7.71 -2.36
CA THR A 91 -3.90 8.67 -1.97
C THR A 91 -4.67 9.22 -3.17
N PHE A 92 -5.98 9.41 -2.99
CA PHE A 92 -6.83 10.12 -3.92
C PHE A 92 -7.02 11.60 -3.55
N ALA A 93 -6.81 11.95 -2.27
CA ALA A 93 -6.98 13.29 -1.72
C ALA A 93 -6.01 13.54 -0.53
N ASP A 94 -6.10 14.71 0.08
CA ASP A 94 -5.41 15.04 1.33
C ASP A 94 -5.90 14.17 2.49
N LEU A 95 -5.00 13.42 3.14
CA LEU A 95 -5.34 12.48 4.22
C LEU A 95 -4.67 12.85 5.55
N LYS A 96 -4.92 14.06 6.06
CA LYS A 96 -4.26 14.61 7.25
C LYS A 96 -4.37 13.71 8.50
N GLN A 97 -5.46 12.95 8.60
CA GLN A 97 -5.72 11.99 9.68
C GLN A 97 -4.72 10.81 9.74
N LEU A 98 -3.97 10.56 8.66
CA LEU A 98 -2.96 9.51 8.53
C LEU A 98 -1.53 9.99 8.86
N ASN A 99 -1.33 11.30 8.99
CA ASN A 99 -0.02 11.88 9.30
C ASN A 99 0.52 11.35 10.63
N GLY A 100 1.81 11.01 10.65
CA GLY A 100 2.48 10.43 11.83
C GLY A 100 2.03 9.00 12.19
N LYS A 101 1.12 8.38 11.42
CA LYS A 101 0.64 7.00 11.63
C LYS A 101 1.05 6.05 10.50
N HIS A 102 1.11 6.56 9.27
CA HIS A 102 1.50 5.81 8.08
C HIS A 102 2.76 6.43 7.47
N VAL A 103 3.70 5.57 7.09
CA VAL A 103 4.99 5.99 6.55
C VAL A 103 4.84 6.30 5.07
N VAL A 104 4.95 7.58 4.70
CA VAL A 104 5.08 7.96 3.29
C VAL A 104 6.48 7.63 2.81
N PHE A 105 6.58 6.94 1.67
CA PHE A 105 7.86 6.52 1.10
C PHE A 105 8.00 6.84 -0.39
N GLY A 106 7.00 7.45 -1.01
CA GLY A 106 7.07 7.83 -2.41
C GLY A 106 5.88 8.68 -2.86
N ARG A 107 5.92 9.06 -4.14
CA ARG A 107 4.82 9.72 -4.84
C ARG A 107 4.77 9.21 -6.27
N VAL A 108 3.57 9.15 -6.84
CA VAL A 108 3.38 8.92 -8.27
C VAL A 108 3.93 10.13 -9.03
N VAL A 109 4.73 9.87 -10.06
CA VAL A 109 5.33 10.91 -10.91
C VAL A 109 4.75 10.91 -12.33
N GLU A 110 4.28 9.75 -12.79
CA GLU A 110 3.64 9.52 -14.09
C GLU A 110 2.55 8.45 -13.90
N GLY A 111 1.55 8.41 -14.79
CA GLY A 111 0.44 7.46 -14.71
C GLY A 111 -0.70 7.90 -13.78
N MET A 112 -0.81 9.20 -13.48
CA MET A 112 -1.90 9.74 -12.65
C MET A 112 -3.28 9.49 -13.26
N GLU A 113 -3.39 9.51 -14.57
CA GLU A 113 -4.61 9.19 -15.31
C GLU A 113 -5.12 7.77 -15.04
N VAL A 114 -4.21 6.82 -14.75
CA VAL A 114 -4.58 5.45 -14.35
C VAL A 114 -5.15 5.45 -12.94
N ILE A 115 -4.54 6.21 -12.03
CA ILE A 115 -5.01 6.38 -10.64
C ILE A 115 -6.41 7.02 -10.63
N ASP A 116 -6.63 8.04 -11.46
CA ASP A 116 -7.91 8.72 -11.66
C ASP A 116 -8.98 7.78 -12.19
N ARG A 117 -8.64 7.01 -13.23
CA ARG A 117 -9.56 6.05 -13.80
C ARG A 117 -9.95 4.95 -12.80
N VAL A 118 -9.00 4.44 -12.02
CA VAL A 118 -9.28 3.43 -10.99
C VAL A 118 -10.23 3.97 -9.91
N GLU A 119 -10.08 5.22 -9.48
CA GLU A 119 -11.01 5.83 -8.53
C GLU A 119 -12.42 5.98 -9.10
N VAL A 120 -12.53 6.34 -10.38
CA VAL A 120 -13.83 6.54 -11.03
C VAL A 120 -14.52 5.20 -11.27
N GLU A 121 -13.80 4.20 -11.77
CA GLU A 121 -14.38 2.94 -12.26
C GLU A 121 -14.48 1.85 -11.19
N CYS A 122 -13.59 1.84 -10.18
CA CYS A 122 -13.46 0.71 -9.25
C CYS A 122 -13.74 1.07 -7.78
N ALA A 123 -13.90 2.35 -7.45
CA ALA A 123 -14.13 2.74 -6.06
C ALA A 123 -15.58 2.45 -5.64
N SER A 124 -15.74 1.83 -4.47
CA SER A 124 -17.04 1.74 -3.83
C SER A 124 -17.42 3.07 -3.15
N GLU A 125 -18.71 3.36 -3.05
CA GLU A 125 -19.23 4.50 -2.27
C GLU A 125 -19.18 4.28 -0.73
N GLY A 126 -18.72 3.09 -0.27
CA GLY A 126 -18.72 2.67 1.13
C GLY A 126 -17.36 2.18 1.65
N GLU A 127 -17.32 1.09 2.42
CA GLU A 127 -16.12 0.61 3.16
C GLU A 127 -14.90 0.25 2.29
N GLY A 128 -15.04 0.27 0.96
CA GLY A 128 -13.91 0.22 0.04
C GLY A 128 -13.63 -1.13 -0.56
N LYS A 129 -14.44 -2.17 -0.35
CA LYS A 129 -14.21 -3.45 -1.04
C LYS A 129 -14.64 -3.28 -2.51
N PRO A 130 -13.71 -3.45 -3.49
CA PRO A 130 -14.05 -3.44 -4.91
C PRO A 130 -14.93 -4.65 -5.26
#